data_AF-X0XA73-F1
#
_entry.id   AF-X0XA73-F1
#
_cell.length_a   1.000
_cell.length_b   1.000
_cell.length_c   1.000
_cell.angle_alpha   90.00
_cell.angle_beta   90.00
_cell.angle_gamma   90.00
#
_symmetry.space_group_name_H-M   'P 1'
#
loop_
_entity.id
_entity.type
_entity.pdbx_description
1 polymer ?
#
loop_
_entity_poly.entity_id
_entity_poly.type
_entity_poly.pdbx_seq_one_letter_code
_entity_poly.pdbx_strand_id
1 'polypeptide(L)' 'GDLKLALETRKLVDRAKGILMDGQGITEAEAFRKIQKMSMNTRKPMKEVAEAIILAHQAGEQ' A
#
# COMPACT_ATOMS: atom_id res chain seq x y z
N GLY A 1 -11.04 -16.89 -9.03
CA GLY A 1 -11.19 -17.49 -7.70
C GLY A 1 -10.67 -16.51 -6.67
N ASP A 2 -11.51 -16.14 -5.70
CA ASP A 2 -11.24 -15.09 -4.71
C ASP A 2 -9.90 -15.24 -3.96
N LEU A 3 -9.43 -16.47 -3.78
CA LEU A 3 -8.17 -16.75 -3.10
C LEU A 3 -6.96 -16.12 -3.82
N LYS A 4 -6.95 -16.11 -5.16
CA LYS A 4 -5.85 -15.53 -5.95
C LYS A 4 -5.82 -14.01 -5.81
N LEU A 5 -7.00 -13.37 -5.79
CA LEU A 5 -7.16 -11.93 -5.61
C LEU A 5 -6.74 -11.47 -4.21
N ALA A 6 -7.08 -12.24 -3.18
CA ALA A 6 -6.67 -11.96 -1.80
C ALA A 6 -5.14 -12.03 -1.63
N LEU A 7 -4.49 -13.05 -2.22
CA LEU A 7 -3.03 -13.20 -2.16
C LEU A 7 -2.31 -12.07 -2.91
N GLU A 8 -2.81 -11.67 -4.08
CA GLU A 8 -2.27 -10.56 -4.85
C GLU A 8 -2.39 -9.24 -4.07
N THR A 9 -3.55 -9.00 -3.46
CA THR A 9 -3.78 -7.82 -2.62
C THR A 9 -2.80 -7.78 -1.45
N ARG A 10 -2.57 -8.92 -0.77
CA ARG A 10 -1.61 -8.99 0.34
C ARG A 10 -0.20 -8.63 -0.11
N LYS A 11 0.26 -9.15 -1.25
CA LYS A 11 1.59 -8.82 -1.82
C LYS A 11 1.74 -7.33 -2.11
N LEU A 12 0.71 -6.71 -2.70
CA LEU A 12 0.72 -5.28 -3.01
C LEU A 12 0.76 -4.43 -1.73
N VAL A 13 -0.06 -4.78 -0.73
CA VAL A 13 -0.07 -4.08 0.56
C VAL A 13 1.28 -4.23 1.27
N ASP A 14 1.87 -5.41 1.29
CA ASP A 14 3.19 -5.64 1.89
C ASP A 14 4.29 -4.80 1.22
N ARG A 15 4.26 -4.70 -0.11
CA ARG A 15 5.19 -3.84 -0.86
C ARG A 15 4.98 -2.35 -0.57
N ALA A 16 3.73 -1.89 -0.55
CA ALA A 16 3.40 -0.51 -0.23
C ALA A 16 3.82 -0.14 1.20
N LYS A 17 3.71 -1.06 2.16
CA LYS A 17 4.24 -0.86 3.52
C LYS A 17 5.74 -0.66 3.49
N GLY A 18 6.50 -1.53 2.80
CA GLY A 18 7.96 -1.39 2.68
C GLY A 18 8.38 -0.01 2.15
N ILE A 19 7.74 0.46 1.09
CA ILE A 19 7.98 1.80 0.53
C ILE A 19 7.72 2.92 1.55
N LEU A 20 6.62 2.82 2.30
CA LEU A 20 6.31 3.81 3.34
C LEU A 20 7.31 3.75 4.51
N MET A 21 7.75 2.55 4.89
CA MET A 21 8.76 2.35 5.93
C MET A 21 10.10 2.95 5.50
N ASP A 22 10.56 2.64 4.30
CA ASP A 22 11.85 3.12 3.78
C ASP A 22 11.83 4.64 3.52
N GLY A 23 10.75 5.17 2.94
CA GLY A 23 10.64 6.58 2.59
C GLY A 23 10.31 7.52 3.76
N GLN A 24 9.73 7.01 4.85
CA GLN A 24 9.27 7.85 5.98
C GLN A 24 9.82 7.41 7.35
N GLY A 25 10.57 6.30 7.42
CA GLY A 25 11.13 5.78 8.66
C GLY A 25 10.08 5.30 9.67
N ILE A 26 8.89 4.91 9.22
CA ILE A 26 7.79 4.48 10.08
C ILE A 26 7.77 2.97 10.26
N THR A 27 7.11 2.48 11.31
CA THR A 27 6.95 1.04 11.56
C THR A 27 5.95 0.40 10.60
N GLU A 28 5.98 -0.93 10.49
CA GLU A 28 5.02 -1.69 9.68
C GLU A 28 3.56 -1.42 10.10
N ALA A 29 3.32 -1.32 11.41
CA ALA A 29 1.99 -1.05 11.96
C ALA A 29 1.49 0.35 11.57
N GLU A 30 2.37 1.34 11.60
CA GLU A 30 2.05 2.71 11.16
C GLU A 30 1.82 2.77 9.65
N ALA A 31 2.65 2.09 8.87
CA ALA A 31 2.47 1.99 7.42
C ALA A 31 1.13 1.35 7.07
N PHE A 32 0.76 0.24 7.72
CA PHE A 32 -0.53 -0.41 7.51
C PHE A 32 -1.70 0.50 7.87
N ARG A 33 -1.66 1.16 9.03
CA ARG A 33 -2.69 2.15 9.43
C ARG A 33 -2.79 3.28 8.43
N LYS A 34 -1.67 3.72 7.84
CA LYS A 34 -1.66 4.80 6.86
C LYS A 34 -2.35 4.38 5.56
N ILE A 35 -2.09 3.18 5.05
CA ILE A 35 -2.79 2.61 3.88
C ILE A 35 -4.28 2.46 4.19
N GLN A 36 -4.64 1.94 5.37
CA GLN A 36 -6.03 1.81 5.80
C GLN A 36 -6.75 3.17 5.86
N LYS A 37 -6.12 4.18 6.45
CA LYS A 37 -6.66 5.55 6.52
C LYS A 37 -6.84 6.14 5.12
N MET A 38 -5.89 5.94 4.21
CA MET A 38 -6.01 6.36 2.81
C MET A 38 -7.17 5.66 2.10
N SER A 39 -7.35 4.36 2.31
CA SER A 39 -8.49 3.60 1.78
C SER A 39 -9.83 4.18 2.24
N MET A 40 -9.97 4.47 3.54
CA MET A 40 -11.18 5.10 4.09
C MET A 40 -11.42 6.50 3.52
N ASN A 41 -10.38 7.34 3.47
CA ASN A 41 -10.49 8.72 2.99
C ASN A 41 -10.84 8.80 1.50
N THR A 42 -10.30 7.88 0.70
CA THR A 42 -10.52 7.84 -0.76
C THR A 42 -11.71 6.97 -1.17
N ARG A 43 -12.31 6.23 -0.22
CA ARG A 43 -13.32 5.19 -0.46
C ARG A 43 -12.88 4.16 -1.51
N LYS A 44 -11.57 3.88 -1.57
CA LYS A 44 -10.98 2.91 -2.50
C LYS A 44 -10.57 1.63 -1.77
N PRO A 45 -10.63 0.46 -2.42
CA PRO A 45 -10.09 -0.77 -1.87
C PRO A 45 -8.61 -0.64 -1.48
N MET A 46 -8.19 -1.38 -0.46
CA MET A 46 -6.80 -1.45 -0.01
C MET A 46 -5.81 -1.78 -1.14
N LYS A 47 -6.23 -2.62 -2.10
CA LYS A 47 -5.44 -2.97 -3.30
C LYS A 47 -5.08 -1.72 -4.11
N GLU A 48 -6.07 -0.93 -4.48
CA GLU A 48 -5.87 0.27 -5.30
C GLU A 48 -5.00 1.32 -4.59
N VAL A 49 -5.17 1.47 -3.27
CA VAL A 49 -4.34 2.39 -2.49
C VAL A 49 -2.88 1.91 -2.45
N ALA A 50 -2.66 0.61 -2.26
CA ALA A 50 -1.32 0.03 -2.28
C ALA A 50 -0.64 0.21 -3.66
N GLU A 51 -1.38 -0.03 -4.74
CA GLU A 51 -0.92 0.21 -6.11
C GLU A 51 -0.56 1.69 -6.34
N ALA A 52 -1.41 2.62 -5.87
CA ALA A 52 -1.14 4.05 -5.99
C ALA A 52 0.14 4.48 -5.26
N ILE A 53 0.42 3.92 -4.08
CA ILE A 53 1.66 4.18 -3.33
C ILE A 53 2.87 3.65 -4.09
N ILE A 54 2.79 2.43 -4.62
CA ILE A 54 3.86 1.82 -5.41
C ILE A 54 4.14 2.66 -6.66
N LEU A 55 3.09 3.06 -7.37
CA LEU A 55 3.20 3.88 -8.58
C LEU A 55 3.79 5.26 -8.27
N ALA A 56 3.33 5.92 -7.19
CA ALA A 56 3.85 7.23 -6.79
C ALA A 56 5.33 7.19 -6.45
N HIS A 57 5.80 6.12 -5.79
CA HIS A 57 7.22 5.92 -5.52
C HIS A 57 8.02 5.69 -6.81
N GLN A 58 7.52 4.85 -7.72
CA GLN A 58 8.17 4.62 -9.02
C GLN A 58 8.24 5.87 -9.90
N ALA A 59 7.26 6.76 -9.80
CA ALA A 59 7.23 8.02 -10.55
C ALA A 59 8.14 9.11 -9.95
N GLY A 60 8.41 9.06 -8.64
CA GLY A 60 9.27 10.01 -7.95
C GLY A 60 10.78 9.68 -8.00
N GLU A 61 11.13 8.46 -8.38
CA GLU A 61 12.51 7.97 -8.54
C GLU A 61 13.08 8.20 -9.96
N GLN A 62 12.40 9.00 -10.81
CA GLN A 62 12.83 9.34 -12.18
C GLN A 62 13.52 10.70 -12.27
#